data_AF-A0A815NSZ0-F1
#
_entry.id   AF-A0A815NSZ0-F1
#
_cell.length_a   1.000
_cell.length_b   1.000
_cell.length_c   1.000
_cell.angle_alpha   90.00
_cell.angle_beta   90.00
_cell.angle_gamma   90.00
#
_symmetry.space_group_name_H-M   'P 1'
#
loop_
_entity.id
_entity.type
_entity.pdbx_description
1 polymer ?
#
loop_
_entity_poly.entity_id
_entity_poly.type
_entity_poly.pdbx_seq_one_letter_code
_entity_poly.pdbx_strand_id
1 'polypeptide(L)'
;MPLVRVIFHLDTEQKCIDFLTRYSEVACAAFLPPMLKHGFCFEAHGQNTLARFDRHTGQLIGFAIRDFGGIRIHREQFESTTPFKLDVLPGSCIVTDDIMEVYMKLFHCFIQNHMNRLVRALDLHYSRKGWTVVRKAVEKYITATSPAANAWLKETVPLKAFLKMKLADKYRDYSYCETPNVLALAEKDEEK
;
A
#
# COMPACT_ATOMS: atom_id res chain seq x y z
N MET A 1 -15.73 18.56 -6.94
CA MET A 1 -14.26 18.38 -7.04
C MET A 1 -13.74 17.83 -5.71
N PRO A 2 -12.89 16.78 -5.69
CA PRO A 2 -12.36 16.20 -4.45
C PRO A 2 -11.54 17.20 -3.62
N LEU A 3 -11.65 17.12 -2.28
CA LEU A 3 -11.04 18.08 -1.35
C LEU A 3 -9.52 18.23 -1.52
N VAL A 4 -8.81 17.13 -1.81
CA VAL A 4 -7.36 17.15 -2.08
C VAL A 4 -6.99 18.07 -3.25
N ARG A 5 -7.81 18.13 -4.31
CA ARG A 5 -7.54 19.00 -5.45
C ARG A 5 -7.77 20.47 -5.11
N VAL A 6 -8.76 20.75 -4.25
CA VAL A 6 -9.06 22.11 -3.80
C VAL A 6 -7.99 22.63 -2.84
N ILE A 7 -7.63 21.88 -1.81
CA ILE A 7 -6.66 22.30 -0.78
C ILE A 7 -5.28 22.55 -1.37
N PHE A 8 -4.85 21.70 -2.32
CA PHE A 8 -3.52 21.79 -2.91
C PHE A 8 -3.50 22.47 -4.29
N HIS A 9 -4.60 23.11 -4.70
CA HIS A 9 -4.71 23.82 -5.98
C HIS A 9 -4.24 22.98 -7.19
N LEU A 10 -4.73 21.74 -7.27
CA LEU A 10 -4.39 20.75 -8.29
C LEU A 10 -5.34 20.87 -9.49
N ASP A 11 -5.23 22.03 -10.15
CA ASP A 11 -6.18 22.47 -11.18
C ASP A 11 -5.87 21.89 -12.57
N THR A 12 -4.67 21.32 -12.75
CA THR A 12 -4.20 20.72 -14.00
C THR A 12 -3.81 19.26 -13.79
N GLU A 13 -3.85 18.45 -14.85
CA GLU A 13 -3.41 17.05 -14.81
C GLU A 13 -1.96 16.94 -14.34
N GLN A 14 -1.06 17.82 -14.84
CA GLN A 14 0.35 17.81 -14.45
C GLN A 14 0.53 18.04 -12.95
N LYS A 15 -0.18 18.99 -12.34
CA LYS A 15 -0.13 19.21 -10.87
C LYS A 15 -0.61 17.97 -10.11
N CYS A 16 -1.66 17.29 -10.59
CA CYS A 16 -2.11 16.03 -10.00
C CYS A 16 -1.04 14.93 -10.09
N ILE A 17 -0.35 14.82 -11.23
CA ILE A 17 0.74 13.86 -11.46
C ILE A 17 1.93 14.16 -10.54
N ASP A 18 2.34 15.42 -10.44
CA ASP A 18 3.46 15.84 -9.58
C ASP A 18 3.16 15.57 -8.11
N PHE A 19 1.93 15.89 -7.67
CA PHE A 19 1.46 15.58 -6.32
C PHE A 19 1.48 14.06 -6.05
N LEU A 20 0.93 13.26 -6.97
CA LEU A 20 0.90 11.80 -6.82
C LEU A 20 2.30 11.20 -6.83
N THR A 21 3.22 11.75 -7.62
CA THR A 21 4.62 11.32 -7.70
C THR A 21 5.28 11.49 -6.35
N ARG A 22 5.26 12.71 -5.80
CA ARG A 22 5.81 12.98 -4.47
C ARG A 22 5.16 12.12 -3.40
N TYR A 23 3.83 11.98 -3.45
CA TYR A 23 3.08 11.16 -2.49
C TYR A 23 3.52 9.70 -2.51
N SER A 24 3.58 9.12 -3.71
CA SER A 24 3.94 7.71 -3.91
C SER A 24 5.37 7.43 -3.48
N GLU A 25 6.31 8.33 -3.78
CA GLU A 25 7.71 8.20 -3.36
C GLU A 25 7.87 8.20 -1.85
N VAL A 26 7.30 9.19 -1.17
CA VAL A 26 7.39 9.30 0.30
C VAL A 26 6.64 8.12 0.97
N ALA A 27 5.49 7.71 0.43
CA ALA A 27 4.73 6.59 0.98
C ALA A 27 5.46 5.25 0.81
N CYS A 28 6.04 5.00 -0.36
CA CYS A 28 6.84 3.79 -0.59
C CYS A 28 8.07 3.76 0.33
N ALA A 29 8.75 4.90 0.50
CA ALA A 29 9.87 5.02 1.45
C ALA A 29 9.46 4.74 2.91
N ALA A 30 8.24 5.13 3.29
CA ALA A 30 7.75 4.92 4.66
C ALA A 30 7.31 3.48 4.92
N PHE A 31 6.63 2.83 3.95
CA PHE A 31 5.88 1.60 4.22
C PHE A 31 6.53 0.32 3.66
N LEU A 32 7.32 0.39 2.59
CA LEU A 32 7.92 -0.80 1.99
C LEU A 32 9.15 -1.33 2.75
N PRO A 33 10.08 -0.49 3.24
CA PRO A 33 11.27 -1.01 3.91
C PRO A 33 10.99 -1.88 5.14
N PRO A 34 10.07 -1.52 6.07
CA PRO A 34 9.75 -2.40 7.20
C PRO A 34 9.21 -3.76 6.77
N MET A 35 8.38 -3.78 5.73
CA MET A 35 7.81 -5.01 5.20
C MET A 35 8.88 -5.90 4.58
N LEU A 36 9.72 -5.32 3.71
CA LEU A 36 10.72 -6.07 2.95
C LEU A 36 11.88 -6.54 3.81
N LYS A 37 12.33 -5.69 4.75
CA LYS A 37 13.52 -5.99 5.57
C LYS A 37 13.16 -6.79 6.82
N HIS A 38 12.05 -6.45 7.48
CA HIS A 38 11.74 -6.96 8.82
C HIS A 38 10.50 -7.84 8.88
N GLY A 39 9.86 -8.13 7.74
CA GLY A 39 8.62 -8.90 7.73
C GLY A 39 7.50 -8.21 8.53
N PHE A 40 7.54 -6.89 8.68
CA PHE A 40 6.59 -6.11 9.47
C PHE A 40 5.83 -5.15 8.56
N CYS A 41 4.50 -5.15 8.60
CA CYS A 41 3.71 -4.15 7.87
C CYS A 41 2.64 -3.47 8.73
N PHE A 42 2.49 -2.16 8.47
CA PHE A 42 1.39 -1.38 8.99
C PHE A 42 0.09 -1.68 8.24
N GLU A 43 -1.05 -1.49 8.89
CA GLU A 43 -2.35 -1.41 8.21
C GLU A 43 -2.55 -0.03 7.56
N ALA A 44 -1.69 0.30 6.59
CA ALA A 44 -1.54 1.64 6.02
C ALA A 44 -2.67 2.10 5.08
N HIS A 45 -3.93 1.78 5.41
CA HIS A 45 -5.09 2.29 4.69
C HIS A 45 -5.41 3.76 5.04
N GLY A 46 -6.25 4.43 4.25
CA GLY A 46 -6.49 5.88 4.37
C GLY A 46 -6.98 6.35 5.74
N GLN A 47 -7.69 5.52 6.51
CA GLN A 47 -8.09 5.87 7.88
C GLN A 47 -6.93 5.86 8.88
N ASN A 48 -5.91 5.01 8.71
CA ASN A 48 -4.83 4.80 9.69
C ASN A 48 -3.56 5.60 9.35
N THR A 49 -3.55 6.23 8.18
CA THR A 49 -2.40 6.97 7.65
C THR A 49 -2.70 8.46 7.57
N LEU A 50 -2.02 9.25 8.41
CA LEU A 50 -2.13 10.72 8.41
C LEU A 50 -0.94 11.33 7.66
N ALA A 51 -1.20 11.97 6.52
CA ALA A 51 -0.19 12.65 5.74
C ALA A 51 0.31 13.91 6.47
N ARG A 52 1.63 14.05 6.62
CA ARG A 52 2.28 15.21 7.25
C ARG A 52 2.85 16.11 6.18
N PHE A 53 2.38 17.35 6.16
CA PHE A 53 2.85 18.39 5.25
C PHE A 53 3.66 19.42 6.02
N ASP A 54 4.74 19.88 5.42
CA ASP A 54 5.48 21.02 5.92
C ASP A 54 4.60 22.27 5.80
N ARG A 55 4.47 23.04 6.89
CA ARG A 55 3.54 24.18 6.97
C ARG A 55 3.95 25.34 6.08
N HIS A 56 5.24 25.48 5.78
CA HIS A 56 5.77 26.63 5.04
C HIS A 56 5.77 26.37 3.53
N THR A 57 6.15 25.16 3.12
CA THR A 57 6.31 24.75 1.72
C THR A 57 5.09 24.00 1.18
N GLY A 58 4.21 23.50 2.05
CA GLY A 58 3.08 22.64 1.68
C GLY A 58 3.50 21.25 1.19
N GLN A 59 4.80 20.91 1.26
CA GLN A 59 5.32 19.65 0.74
C GLN A 59 5.04 18.49 1.69
N LEU A 60 4.73 17.32 1.14
CA LEU A 60 4.63 16.10 1.93
C LEU A 60 6.01 15.72 2.47
N ILE A 61 6.11 15.56 3.79
CA ILE A 61 7.33 15.21 4.51
C ILE A 61 7.29 13.83 5.18
N GLY A 62 6.12 13.19 5.24
CA GLY A 62 5.99 11.84 5.79
C GLY A 62 4.58 11.53 6.26
N PHE A 63 4.49 10.54 7.16
CA PHE A 63 3.22 10.04 7.67
C PHE A 63 3.27 9.84 9.18
N ALA A 64 2.15 10.05 9.85
CA ALA A 64 1.89 9.50 11.18
C ALA A 64 0.93 8.32 11.03
N ILE A 65 1.24 7.20 11.68
CA ILE A 65 0.39 6.02 11.70
C ILE A 65 -0.37 5.98 13.03
N ARG A 66 -1.65 5.62 12.97
CA ARG A 66 -2.48 5.28 14.12
C ARG A 66 -3.06 3.88 13.94
N ASP A 67 -3.60 3.34 15.04
CA ASP A 67 -4.23 2.03 15.11
C ASP A 67 -3.30 0.87 14.70
N PHE A 68 -2.76 0.21 15.72
CA PHE A 68 -1.85 -0.91 15.56
C PHE A 68 -2.55 -2.27 15.73
N GLY A 69 -3.89 -2.30 15.87
CA GLY A 69 -4.64 -3.54 16.06
C GLY A 69 -4.62 -4.46 14.83
N GLY A 70 -4.38 -3.88 13.65
CA GLY A 70 -4.36 -4.61 12.38
C GLY A 70 -2.98 -4.77 11.74
N ILE A 71 -1.87 -4.51 12.45
CA ILE A 71 -0.52 -4.78 11.91
C ILE A 71 -0.32 -6.27 11.61
N ARG A 72 0.67 -6.59 10.78
CA ARG A 72 1.07 -7.98 10.52
C ARG A 72 2.57 -8.14 10.61
N ILE A 73 3.02 -9.18 11.29
CA ILE A 73 4.43 -9.44 11.60
C ILE A 73 4.74 -10.90 11.31
N HIS A 74 5.69 -11.15 10.41
CA HIS A 74 6.29 -12.46 10.19
C HIS A 74 7.34 -12.72 11.27
N ARG A 75 7.08 -13.69 12.16
CA ARG A 75 7.88 -13.87 13.38
C ARG A 75 9.36 -14.12 13.09
N GLU A 76 9.65 -15.11 12.26
CA GLU A 76 11.02 -15.54 11.98
C GLU A 76 11.87 -14.39 11.40
N GLN A 77 11.34 -13.69 10.39
CA GLN A 77 12.06 -12.59 9.77
C GLN A 77 12.20 -11.39 10.71
N PHE A 78 11.18 -11.06 11.49
CA PHE A 78 11.25 -9.93 12.41
C PHE A 78 12.30 -10.15 13.50
N GLU A 79 12.30 -11.33 14.12
CA GLU A 79 13.23 -11.65 15.21
C GLU A 79 14.66 -11.93 14.73
N SER A 80 14.87 -12.27 13.46
CA SER A 80 16.21 -12.45 12.88
C SER A 80 16.84 -11.14 12.37
N THR A 81 16.02 -10.11 12.11
CA THR A 81 16.49 -8.84 11.51
C THR A 81 16.38 -7.64 12.45
N THR A 82 15.89 -7.84 13.67
CA THR A 82 15.76 -6.82 14.70
C THR A 82 16.29 -7.34 16.04
N PRO A 83 16.68 -6.46 16.98
CA PRO A 83 17.09 -6.89 18.32
C PRO A 83 15.89 -7.27 19.22
N PHE A 84 14.67 -7.21 18.71
CA PHE A 84 13.46 -7.38 19.50
C PHE A 84 12.90 -8.80 19.37
N LYS A 85 12.39 -9.32 20.48
CA LYS A 85 11.60 -10.56 20.51
C LYS A 85 10.13 -10.22 20.60
N LEU A 86 9.30 -10.94 19.84
CA LEU A 86 7.86 -10.72 19.83
C LEU A 86 7.23 -11.34 21.07
N ASP A 87 6.99 -10.51 22.08
CA ASP A 87 6.19 -10.83 23.25
C ASP A 87 4.72 -10.54 22.97
N VAL A 88 4.00 -11.55 22.48
CA VAL A 88 2.57 -11.47 22.14
C VAL A 88 1.84 -12.67 22.73
N LEU A 89 0.56 -12.49 23.03
CA LEU A 89 -0.29 -13.59 23.49
C LEU A 89 -0.34 -14.74 22.45
N PRO A 90 -0.41 -16.01 22.88
CA PRO A 90 -0.62 -17.13 21.98
C PRO A 90 -1.85 -16.94 21.09
N GLY A 91 -1.72 -17.21 19.79
CA GLY A 91 -2.80 -17.02 18.82
C GLY A 91 -3.09 -15.56 18.45
N SER A 92 -2.19 -14.63 18.80
CA SER A 92 -2.31 -13.23 18.41
C SER A 92 -2.48 -13.06 16.90
N CYS A 93 -3.52 -12.32 16.49
CA CYS A 93 -3.87 -12.13 15.09
C CYS A 93 -2.89 -11.23 14.33
N ILE A 94 -1.93 -10.59 15.00
CA ILE A 94 -0.94 -9.75 14.33
C ILE A 94 0.31 -10.53 13.92
N VAL A 95 0.54 -11.73 14.47
CA VAL A 95 1.71 -12.56 14.13
C VAL A 95 1.30 -13.64 13.14
N THR A 96 2.20 -13.92 12.20
CA THR A 96 2.05 -14.96 11.20
C THR A 96 3.38 -15.67 10.96
N ASP A 97 3.28 -16.93 10.54
CA ASP A 97 4.42 -17.73 10.06
C ASP A 97 4.46 -17.78 8.51
N ASP A 98 3.52 -17.09 7.84
CA ASP A 98 3.50 -16.93 6.39
C ASP A 98 3.81 -15.47 6.00
N ILE A 99 5.01 -15.26 5.47
CA ILE A 99 5.45 -13.94 4.98
C ILE A 99 4.55 -13.37 3.88
N MET A 100 3.87 -14.23 3.11
CA MET A 100 2.95 -13.78 2.06
C MET A 100 1.75 -13.02 2.64
N GLU A 101 1.31 -13.35 3.86
CA GLU A 101 0.26 -12.61 4.54
C GLU A 101 0.69 -11.17 4.85
N VAL A 102 1.96 -10.94 5.19
CA VAL A 102 2.50 -9.59 5.42
C VAL A 102 2.49 -8.80 4.12
N TYR A 103 2.98 -9.39 3.02
CA TYR A 103 3.00 -8.76 1.71
C TYR A 103 1.61 -8.42 1.20
N MET A 104 0.66 -9.36 1.31
CA MET A 104 -0.71 -9.17 0.83
C MET A 104 -1.51 -8.23 1.71
N LYS A 105 -1.26 -8.22 3.03
CA LYS A 105 -1.88 -7.26 3.96
C LYS A 105 -1.51 -5.83 3.58
N LEU A 106 -0.24 -5.55 3.35
CA LEU A 106 0.18 -4.21 2.94
C LEU A 106 -0.33 -3.89 1.54
N PHE A 107 -0.26 -4.82 0.58
CA PHE A 107 -0.81 -4.60 -0.76
C PHE A 107 -2.29 -4.18 -0.72
N HIS A 108 -3.09 -4.89 0.07
CA HIS A 108 -4.51 -4.55 0.23
C HIS A 108 -4.71 -3.15 0.84
N CYS A 109 -4.06 -2.87 1.97
CA CYS A 109 -4.30 -1.63 2.70
C CYS A 109 -3.71 -0.42 1.97
N PHE A 110 -2.50 -0.56 1.43
CA PHE A 110 -1.78 0.51 0.78
C PHE A 110 -2.18 0.67 -0.69
N ILE A 111 -2.14 -0.39 -1.52
CA ILE A 111 -2.40 -0.26 -2.96
C ILE A 111 -3.90 -0.25 -3.26
N GLN A 112 -4.62 -1.32 -2.89
CA GLN A 112 -6.02 -1.51 -3.29
C GLN A 112 -6.98 -0.52 -2.60
N ASN A 113 -6.66 -0.12 -1.38
CA ASN A 113 -7.49 0.82 -0.60
C ASN A 113 -6.94 2.24 -0.69
N HIS A 114 -5.77 2.51 -0.11
CA HIS A 114 -5.25 3.87 0.04
C HIS A 114 -4.89 4.54 -1.30
N MET A 115 -3.90 4.01 -2.03
CA MET A 115 -3.42 4.61 -3.28
C MET A 115 -4.51 4.64 -4.35
N ASN A 116 -5.31 3.57 -4.47
CA ASN A 116 -6.45 3.54 -5.37
C ASN A 116 -7.42 4.71 -5.13
N ARG A 117 -7.77 5.00 -3.87
CA ARG A 117 -8.65 6.13 -3.53
C ARG A 117 -8.02 7.47 -3.89
N LEU A 118 -6.71 7.64 -3.67
CA LEU A 118 -6.00 8.87 -4.02
C LEU A 118 -5.93 9.07 -5.53
N VAL A 119 -5.53 8.04 -6.30
CA VAL A 119 -5.47 8.07 -7.77
C VAL A 119 -6.83 8.44 -8.37
N ARG A 120 -7.92 7.91 -7.79
CA ARG A 120 -9.29 8.29 -8.19
C ARG A 120 -9.64 9.73 -7.81
N ALA A 121 -9.27 10.20 -6.63
CA ALA A 121 -9.52 11.58 -6.19
C ALA A 121 -8.74 12.62 -7.02
N LEU A 122 -7.62 12.22 -7.61
CA LEU A 122 -6.83 13.03 -8.54
C LEU A 122 -7.28 12.91 -10.00
N ASP A 123 -8.27 12.07 -10.27
CA ASP A 123 -8.81 11.79 -11.61
C ASP A 123 -7.78 11.15 -12.58
N LEU A 124 -6.84 10.35 -12.06
CA LEU A 124 -5.76 9.72 -12.84
C LEU A 124 -5.96 8.21 -13.04
N HIS A 125 -7.13 7.69 -12.67
CA HIS A 125 -7.43 6.26 -12.66
C HIS A 125 -7.78 5.67 -14.04
N TYR A 126 -8.26 6.50 -14.97
CA TYR A 126 -8.57 6.06 -16.34
C TYR A 126 -7.40 6.21 -17.32
N SER A 127 -6.50 7.18 -17.09
CA SER A 127 -5.45 7.55 -18.05
C SER A 127 -4.19 6.68 -18.00
N ARG A 128 -4.17 5.58 -17.22
CA ARG A 128 -3.00 4.73 -16.88
C ARG A 128 -1.85 5.46 -16.17
N LYS A 129 -1.59 6.73 -16.49
CA LYS A 129 -0.60 7.65 -15.90
C LYS A 129 -0.54 7.56 -14.38
N GLY A 130 -1.69 7.58 -13.70
CA GLY A 130 -1.72 7.48 -12.23
C GLY A 130 -1.07 6.19 -11.72
N TRP A 131 -1.40 5.06 -12.36
CA TRP A 131 -0.81 3.77 -12.01
C TRP A 131 0.63 3.61 -12.49
N THR A 132 1.02 4.25 -13.60
CA THR A 132 2.43 4.36 -14.02
C THR A 132 3.27 5.03 -12.93
N VAL A 133 2.80 6.15 -12.36
CA VAL A 133 3.48 6.85 -11.26
C VAL A 133 3.62 5.96 -10.03
N VAL A 134 2.53 5.33 -9.59
CA VAL A 134 2.54 4.46 -8.40
C VAL A 134 3.46 3.25 -8.62
N ARG A 135 3.39 2.63 -9.80
CA ARG A 135 4.24 1.48 -10.15
C ARG A 135 5.73 1.85 -10.14
N LYS A 136 6.11 2.97 -10.77
CA LYS A 136 7.50 3.44 -10.76
C LYS A 136 8.03 3.66 -9.34
N ALA A 137 7.20 4.16 -8.42
CA ALA A 137 7.59 4.31 -7.02
C ALA A 137 7.74 2.95 -6.28
N VAL A 138 6.86 1.98 -6.56
CA VAL A 138 6.93 0.63 -6.00
C VAL A 138 8.17 -0.12 -6.51
N GLU A 139 8.46 -0.05 -7.80
CA GLU A 139 9.58 -0.77 -8.44
C GLU A 139 10.97 -0.30 -7.98
N LYS A 140 11.07 0.90 -7.37
CA LYS A 140 12.28 1.34 -6.66
C LYS A 140 12.63 0.44 -5.46
N TYR A 141 11.66 -0.30 -4.91
CA TYR A 141 11.82 -1.16 -3.74
C TYR A 141 11.53 -2.63 -4.02
N ILE A 142 10.59 -2.92 -4.93
CA ILE A 142 10.17 -4.28 -5.31
C ILE A 142 10.53 -4.50 -6.76
N THR A 143 11.71 -5.07 -6.99
CA THR A 143 12.18 -5.54 -8.30
C THR A 143 11.63 -6.94 -8.61
N ALA A 144 11.79 -7.42 -9.85
CA ALA A 144 11.38 -8.77 -10.24
C ALA A 144 12.04 -9.91 -9.41
N THR A 145 13.20 -9.64 -8.80
CA THR A 145 13.92 -10.58 -7.94
C THR A 145 13.58 -10.43 -6.45
N SER A 146 12.78 -9.43 -6.09
CA SER A 146 12.39 -9.19 -4.71
C SER A 146 11.42 -10.28 -4.22
N PRO A 147 11.50 -10.75 -2.97
CA PRO A 147 10.58 -11.75 -2.44
C PRO A 147 9.09 -11.38 -2.58
N ALA A 148 8.76 -10.10 -2.47
CA ALA A 148 7.40 -9.58 -2.61
C ALA A 148 6.90 -9.48 -4.07
N ALA A 149 7.75 -9.68 -5.07
CA ALA A 149 7.37 -9.55 -6.49
C ALA A 149 6.23 -10.51 -6.85
N ASN A 150 6.29 -11.74 -6.35
CA ASN A 150 5.26 -12.76 -6.54
C ASN A 150 3.92 -12.44 -5.85
N ALA A 151 3.88 -11.43 -4.98
CA ALA A 151 2.66 -10.93 -4.37
C ALA A 151 2.15 -9.66 -5.08
N TRP A 152 3.05 -8.76 -5.50
CA TRP A 152 2.69 -7.40 -5.91
C TRP A 152 2.69 -7.17 -7.43
N LEU A 153 3.46 -7.94 -8.20
CA LEU A 153 3.72 -7.67 -9.63
C LEU A 153 3.03 -8.66 -10.58
N LYS A 154 2.21 -9.58 -10.07
CA LYS A 154 1.39 -10.49 -10.88
C LYS A 154 0.30 -9.76 -11.66
N GLU A 155 -0.19 -10.36 -12.75
CA GLU A 155 -1.30 -9.82 -13.55
C GLU A 155 -2.61 -9.75 -12.76
N THR A 156 -2.84 -10.71 -11.88
CA THR A 156 -4.00 -10.79 -10.99
C THR A 156 -3.56 -10.84 -9.54
N VAL A 157 -4.43 -10.32 -8.67
CA VAL A 157 -4.23 -10.27 -7.22
C VAL A 157 -5.54 -10.57 -6.50
N PRO A 158 -5.48 -11.23 -5.33
CA PRO A 158 -6.66 -11.44 -4.52
C PRO A 158 -7.12 -10.11 -3.91
N LEU A 159 -8.41 -9.85 -4.00
CA LEU A 159 -9.09 -8.72 -3.37
C LEU A 159 -10.03 -9.26 -2.29
N LYS A 160 -10.08 -8.60 -1.13
CA LYS A 160 -11.01 -8.96 -0.05
C LYS A 160 -12.46 -8.77 -0.51
N ALA A 161 -13.22 -9.86 -0.52
CA ALA A 161 -14.62 -9.86 -0.91
C ALA A 161 -15.53 -9.51 0.27
N PHE A 162 -15.43 -8.27 0.77
CA PHE A 162 -16.14 -7.84 1.99
C PHE A 162 -17.65 -8.08 1.95
N LEU A 163 -18.29 -7.85 0.80
CA LEU A 163 -19.72 -8.11 0.65
C LEU A 163 -20.04 -9.61 0.79
N LYS A 164 -19.23 -10.49 0.17
CA LYS A 164 -19.38 -11.95 0.30
C LYS A 164 -19.16 -12.40 1.74
N MET A 165 -18.16 -11.84 2.42
CA MET A 165 -17.90 -12.12 3.84
C MET A 165 -19.09 -11.71 4.71
N LYS A 166 -19.64 -10.51 4.48
CA LYS A 166 -20.79 -10.00 5.23
C LYS A 166 -22.04 -10.84 5.02
N LEU A 167 -22.31 -11.27 3.79
CA LEU A 167 -23.45 -12.13 3.46
C LEU A 167 -23.29 -13.56 4.01
N ALA A 168 -22.06 -14.03 4.19
CA ALA A 168 -21.75 -15.35 4.74
C ALA A 168 -21.50 -15.33 6.26
N ASP A 169 -21.76 -14.20 6.94
CA ASP A 169 -21.53 -13.97 8.38
C ASP A 169 -20.10 -14.31 8.85
N LYS A 170 -19.10 -14.12 7.98
CA LYS A 170 -17.69 -14.35 8.28
C LYS A 170 -17.05 -13.10 8.85
N TYR A 171 -16.75 -13.11 10.15
CA TYR A 171 -16.09 -11.99 10.84
C TYR A 171 -14.57 -12.15 10.99
N ARG A 172 -14.09 -13.40 11.10
CA ARG A 172 -12.66 -13.72 11.32
C ARG A 172 -12.00 -14.39 10.11
N ASP A 173 -12.80 -15.01 9.25
CA ASP A 173 -12.32 -15.70 8.05
C ASP A 173 -12.39 -14.78 6.83
N TYR A 174 -11.28 -14.69 6.10
CA TYR A 174 -11.24 -13.89 4.88
C TYR A 174 -11.73 -14.69 3.67
N SER A 175 -12.55 -14.04 2.84
CA SER A 175 -12.87 -14.53 1.51
C SER A 175 -12.30 -13.57 0.48
N TYR A 176 -11.71 -14.12 -0.58
CA TYR A 176 -11.10 -13.36 -1.65
C TYR A 176 -11.79 -13.63 -2.98
N CYS A 177 -11.71 -12.66 -3.89
CA CYS A 177 -11.93 -12.84 -5.31
C CYS A 177 -10.65 -12.47 -6.07
N GLU A 178 -10.39 -13.13 -7.18
CA GLU A 178 -9.29 -12.77 -8.06
C GLU A 178 -9.68 -11.55 -8.90
N THR A 179 -8.78 -10.57 -9.00
CA THR A 179 -9.03 -9.31 -9.71
C THR A 179 -7.80 -8.87 -10.49
N PRO A 180 -7.95 -8.11 -11.59
CA PRO A 180 -6.82 -7.51 -12.28
C PRO A 180 -5.99 -6.64 -11.32
N ASN A 181 -4.67 -6.78 -11.38
CA ASN A 181 -3.77 -5.98 -10.59
C ASN A 181 -3.69 -4.55 -11.15
N VAL A 182 -4.05 -3.57 -10.34
CA VAL A 182 -3.99 -2.15 -10.72
C VAL A 182 -2.56 -1.67 -11.03
N LEU A 183 -1.53 -2.29 -10.44
CA LEU A 183 -0.14 -1.99 -10.79
C LEU A 183 0.21 -2.54 -12.18
N ALA A 184 -0.48 -3.57 -12.67
CA ALA A 184 -0.30 -4.09 -14.03
C ALA A 184 -0.91 -3.16 -15.11
N LEU A 185 -1.74 -2.17 -14.71
CA LEU A 185 -2.34 -1.19 -15.62
C LEU A 185 -1.41 -0.03 -16.00
N ALA A 186 -0.23 0.07 -15.39
CA ALA A 186 0.78 1.03 -15.76
C ALA A 186 1.14 0.90 -17.25
N GLU A 187 1.52 2.03 -17.85
CA GLU A 187 2.14 2.02 -19.18
C GLU A 187 3.41 1.16 -19.12
N LYS A 188 3.52 0.21 -20.03
CA LYS A 188 4.79 -0.50 -20.27
C LYS A 188 5.67 0.49 -21.01
N ASP A 189 6.84 0.81 -20.47
CA ASP A 189 7.84 1.54 -21.24
C ASP A 189 8.13 0.66 -22.48
N GLU A 190 7.90 1.19 -23.69
CA GLU A 190 8.31 0.49 -24.92
C GLU A 190 9.82 0.30 -24.83
N GLU A 191 10.29 -0.95 -24.85
CA GLU A 191 11.70 -1.26 -24.96
C GLU A 191 12.24 -0.56 -26.21
N LYS A 192 13.07 0.46 -26.00
CA LYS A 192 13.86 1.11 -27.04
C LYS A 192 15.14 0.34 -27.28
#